data_AF-A0A1Y3XD95-F1
#
_entry.id   AF-A0A1Y3XD95-F1
#
_cell.length_a   1.000
_cell.length_b   1.000
_cell.length_c   1.000
_cell.angle_alpha   90.00
_cell.angle_beta   90.00
_cell.angle_gamma   90.00
#
_symmetry.space_group_name_H-M   'P 1'
#
loop_
_entity.id
_entity.type
_entity.pdbx_description
1 polymer ?
#
loop_
_entity_poly.entity_id
_entity_poly.type
_entity_poly.pdbx_seq_one_letter_code
_entity_poly.pdbx_strand_id
1 'polypeptide(L)'
;MTDQSITPCPLSFKGIPYSDIINRWFSLAGGEPVEGERNDKLHRLASHLRYITDNNEETLLQIMPRYGLPEKEMKGLIHSACSAKWYSVPKLMQEACRGVSHTPECANEGTNEDVCADVSGRMQYAPTVPPMPKRLPKLIRLLVSRTPEVYRPAVAHAVFPSLATHLHQVRFKYIDNVEHEATLMNVLMAGTGAGKDCISEPINRIMADIRRRDEVNLRREREWKEEVNSKGANKDKRQRPEGLIIQEIDADMTNPAFVMRTAEAEGHFLYTKMNEIDQFDALKGSVRGRQQFQIMCLAFDPGNRYGQTRASAQAVTEKVTIRFNWNASTTIQKGKKYFARVLTDGPISRINFCTIPEREIGADMPVYGKYDAAFDEELRPYIENLNRATGLIDCPQAYKLAQEMSAENAEWAVLSQDRVYENLSFRANVIAYLKACVLYVANGEKWEKSIEDFVRWSFHYDMWCKLEFFGEAIKEAMDEDKRPLYGRHRPGRRNLLELLPDEFTHADAVRARRTAGMSEKGTSSMLRQWVFRRYVTIVTNNNYQKLKFKA
;
A
#
# COMPACT_ATOMS: atom_id res chain seq x y z
N MET A 1 -8.10 29.57 57.10
CA MET A 1 -6.81 29.49 56.37
C MET A 1 -6.15 28.21 56.79
N THR A 2 -6.34 27.16 56.02
CA THR A 2 -5.79 25.82 56.27
C THR A 2 -5.04 25.40 55.03
N ASP A 3 -3.77 25.12 55.29
CA ASP A 3 -2.69 24.71 54.42
C ASP A 3 -3.11 23.49 53.57
N GLN A 4 -3.13 23.64 52.24
CA GLN A 4 -3.24 22.53 51.31
C GLN A 4 -1.84 22.18 50.83
N SER A 5 -1.30 21.11 51.38
CA SER A 5 -0.09 20.45 50.89
C SER A 5 -0.30 20.03 49.43
N ILE A 6 0.37 20.74 48.51
CA ILE A 6 0.42 20.39 47.09
C ILE A 6 1.32 19.16 46.96
N THR A 7 0.73 18.00 46.70
CA THR A 7 1.46 16.80 46.27
C THR A 7 2.07 17.08 44.88
N PRO A 8 3.38 16.87 44.64
CA PRO A 8 3.97 17.15 43.35
C PRO A 8 3.40 16.20 42.29
N CYS A 9 2.85 16.78 41.22
CA CYS A 9 2.36 16.04 40.06
C CYS A 9 3.51 15.20 39.46
N PRO A 10 3.33 13.91 39.14
CA PRO A 10 4.38 13.11 38.53
C PRO A 10 4.79 13.74 37.19
N LEU A 11 6.10 13.95 37.02
CA LEU A 11 6.67 14.51 35.79
C LEU A 11 6.25 13.62 34.61
N SER A 12 5.71 14.24 33.57
CA SER A 12 5.16 13.55 32.40
C SER A 12 5.47 14.29 31.10
N PHE A 13 5.49 13.54 30.00
CA PHE A 13 5.60 14.05 28.65
C PHE A 13 4.34 13.67 27.87
N LYS A 14 3.60 14.67 27.37
CA LYS A 14 2.33 14.48 26.65
C LYS A 14 1.31 13.62 27.43
N GLY A 15 1.26 13.80 28.76
CA GLY A 15 0.35 13.06 29.64
C GLY A 15 0.83 11.66 30.04
N ILE A 16 2.02 11.24 29.59
CA ILE A 16 2.61 9.94 29.91
C ILE A 16 3.69 10.12 30.99
N PRO A 17 3.65 9.36 32.10
CA PRO A 17 4.71 9.39 33.11
C PRO A 17 6.09 9.05 32.51
N TYR A 18 7.13 9.81 32.87
CA TYR A 18 8.48 9.51 32.39
C TYR A 18 8.97 8.11 32.81
N SER A 19 8.52 7.60 33.96
CA SER A 19 8.80 6.23 34.41
C SER A 19 8.43 5.20 33.34
N ASP A 20 7.27 5.38 32.71
CA ASP A 20 6.72 4.40 31.78
C ASP A 20 7.43 4.47 30.43
N ILE A 21 7.77 5.69 30.00
CA ILE A 21 8.63 5.93 28.82
C ILE A 21 10.01 5.29 29.03
N ILE A 22 10.59 5.43 30.22
CA ILE A 22 11.90 4.87 30.56
C ILE A 22 11.84 3.33 30.59
N ASN A 23 10.81 2.75 31.21
CA ASN A 23 10.62 1.29 31.24
C ASN A 23 10.46 0.72 29.83
N ARG A 24 9.67 1.39 28.99
CA ARG A 24 9.51 0.97 27.59
C ARG A 24 10.80 1.13 26.80
N TRP A 25 11.54 2.21 27.04
CA TRP A 25 12.85 2.43 26.42
C TRP A 25 13.81 1.29 26.77
N PHE A 26 13.87 0.85 28.03
CA PHE A 26 14.70 -0.29 28.43
C PHE A 26 14.24 -1.59 27.75
N SER A 27 12.93 -1.84 27.68
CA SER A 27 12.39 -2.99 26.94
C SER A 27 12.83 -3.00 25.47
N LEU A 28 12.80 -1.86 24.78
CA LEU A 28 13.26 -1.72 23.40
C LEU A 28 14.80 -1.78 23.26
N ALA A 29 15.53 -1.41 24.32
CA ALA A 29 16.99 -1.39 24.36
C ALA A 29 17.62 -2.70 24.88
N GLY A 30 16.84 -3.80 24.98
CA GLY A 30 17.33 -5.12 25.40
C GLY A 30 17.34 -5.35 26.91
N GLY A 31 16.49 -4.65 27.67
CA GLY A 31 16.32 -4.78 29.11
C GLY A 31 17.06 -3.74 29.95
N GLU A 32 16.95 -3.87 31.27
CA GLU A 32 17.67 -3.04 32.25
C GLU A 32 19.20 -3.23 32.13
N PRO A 33 20.01 -2.25 32.58
CA PRO A 33 21.46 -2.36 32.54
C PRO A 33 22.01 -3.42 33.50
N VAL A 34 22.93 -4.26 33.01
CA VAL A 34 23.73 -5.18 33.84
C VAL A 34 25.11 -4.62 34.18
N GLU A 35 25.80 -5.24 35.14
CA GLU A 35 27.15 -4.84 35.57
C GLU A 35 28.14 -4.93 34.38
N GLY A 36 28.74 -3.79 34.00
CA GLY A 36 29.63 -3.67 32.84
C GLY A 36 29.12 -2.72 31.73
N GLU A 37 27.81 -2.67 31.48
CA GLU A 37 27.20 -1.77 30.46
C GLU A 37 26.43 -0.59 31.07
N ARG A 38 26.36 -0.52 32.40
CA ARG A 38 25.55 0.44 33.15
C ARG A 38 25.74 1.90 32.73
N ASN A 39 26.99 2.36 32.65
CA ASN A 39 27.29 3.77 32.37
C ASN A 39 26.94 4.15 30.92
N ASP A 40 27.23 3.28 29.97
CA ASP A 40 26.94 3.50 28.55
C ASP A 40 25.42 3.50 28.29
N LYS A 41 24.68 2.58 28.92
CA LYS A 41 23.22 2.48 28.77
C LYS A 41 22.51 3.67 29.38
N LEU A 42 22.95 4.14 30.55
CA LEU A 42 22.42 5.34 31.19
C LEU A 42 22.76 6.61 30.42
N HIS A 43 23.98 6.72 29.87
CA HIS A 43 24.36 7.86 29.03
C HIS A 43 23.53 7.92 27.75
N ARG A 44 23.29 6.75 27.13
CA ARG A 44 22.42 6.63 25.96
C ARG A 44 20.96 6.99 26.28
N LEU A 45 20.46 6.56 27.45
CA LEU A 45 19.14 6.95 27.93
C LEU A 45 19.03 8.47 28.10
N ALA A 46 19.98 9.12 28.78
CA ALA A 46 20.03 10.58 28.93
C ALA A 46 20.06 11.29 27.56
N SER A 47 20.89 10.81 26.65
CA SER A 47 21.05 11.35 25.28
C SER A 47 19.75 11.26 24.46
N HIS A 48 18.86 10.34 24.80
CA HIS A 48 17.55 10.20 24.17
C HIS A 48 16.47 10.99 24.92
N LEU A 49 16.47 10.97 26.26
CA LEU A 49 15.46 11.66 27.09
C LEU A 49 15.53 13.18 26.95
N ARG A 50 16.73 13.74 26.72
CA ARG A 50 16.92 15.19 26.54
C ARG A 50 16.01 15.82 25.47
N TYR A 51 15.55 15.03 24.49
CA TYR A 51 14.65 15.47 23.42
C TYR A 51 13.19 15.65 23.87
N ILE A 52 12.81 15.04 25.00
CA ILE A 52 11.46 15.10 25.57
C ILE A 52 11.45 15.76 26.95
N THR A 53 12.59 16.27 27.41
CA THR A 53 12.77 17.03 28.65
C THR A 53 13.37 18.43 28.40
N ASP A 54 13.33 18.91 27.15
CA ASP A 54 13.89 20.20 26.72
C ASP A 54 15.36 20.42 27.14
N ASN A 55 16.16 19.34 27.14
CA ASN A 55 17.55 19.34 27.57
C ASN A 55 17.80 19.81 29.02
N ASN A 56 16.77 19.75 29.88
CA ASN A 56 16.89 20.17 31.28
C ASN A 56 17.59 19.09 32.12
N GLU A 57 18.81 19.41 32.60
CA GLU A 57 19.63 18.51 33.41
C GLU A 57 19.02 18.17 34.78
N GLU A 58 18.29 19.10 35.40
CA GLU A 58 17.63 18.88 36.70
C GLU A 58 16.46 17.91 36.55
N THR A 59 15.65 18.08 35.51
CA THR A 59 14.56 17.15 35.18
C THR A 59 15.11 15.75 34.90
N LEU A 60 16.19 15.64 34.12
CA LEU A 60 16.85 14.35 33.83
C LEU A 60 17.37 13.69 35.11
N LEU A 61 17.98 14.46 36.01
CA LEU A 61 18.49 13.96 37.28
C LEU A 61 17.37 13.42 38.19
N GLN A 62 16.17 14.00 38.08
CA GLN A 62 14.99 13.60 38.86
C GLN A 62 14.32 12.34 38.31
N ILE A 63 14.27 12.16 36.99
CA ILE A 63 13.51 11.06 36.36
C ILE A 63 14.36 9.82 36.06
N MET A 64 15.69 9.96 35.91
CA MET A 64 16.54 8.84 35.51
C MET A 64 16.83 7.88 36.67
N PRO A 65 16.74 6.56 36.44
CA PRO A 65 17.11 5.56 37.45
C PRO A 65 18.62 5.55 37.71
N ARG A 66 19.01 5.33 38.96
CA ARG A 66 20.41 5.45 39.41
C ARG A 66 21.24 4.18 39.31
N TYR A 67 20.65 2.99 39.45
CA TYR A 67 21.35 1.68 39.42
C TYR A 67 22.68 1.66 40.22
N GLY A 68 22.69 2.29 41.39
CA GLY A 68 23.86 2.35 42.28
C GLY A 68 24.94 3.40 41.93
N LEU A 69 24.72 4.26 40.92
CA LEU A 69 25.62 5.40 40.65
C LEU A 69 25.43 6.52 41.68
N PRO A 70 26.51 7.07 42.25
CA PRO A 70 26.43 8.23 43.14
C PRO A 70 25.99 9.48 42.36
N GLU A 71 25.31 10.39 43.05
CA GLU A 71 24.67 11.56 42.41
C GLU A 71 25.66 12.44 41.64
N LYS A 72 26.89 12.58 42.14
CA LYS A 72 27.96 13.35 41.48
C LYS A 72 28.33 12.76 40.11
N GLU A 73 28.36 11.44 39.99
CA GLU A 73 28.64 10.75 38.73
C GLU A 73 27.44 10.82 37.77
N MET A 74 26.22 10.70 38.30
CA MET A 74 25.00 10.87 37.51
C MET A 74 24.91 12.28 36.89
N LYS A 75 25.23 13.32 37.67
CA LYS A 75 25.31 14.70 37.17
C LYS A 75 26.33 14.84 36.04
N GLY A 76 27.52 14.23 36.19
CA GLY A 76 28.55 14.25 35.14
C GLY A 76 28.11 13.53 33.86
N LEU A 77 27.42 12.40 33.99
CA LEU A 77 26.89 11.63 32.86
C LEU A 77 25.79 12.39 32.11
N ILE A 78 24.83 12.97 32.84
CA ILE A 78 23.76 13.79 32.25
C ILE A 78 24.34 15.02 31.55
N HIS A 79 25.27 15.71 32.20
CA HIS A 79 25.92 16.88 31.62
C HIS A 79 26.66 16.53 30.31
N SER A 80 27.35 15.38 30.28
CA SER A 80 27.99 14.87 29.06
C SER A 80 26.97 14.58 27.95
N ALA A 81 25.83 13.97 28.27
CA ALA A 81 24.76 13.68 27.32
C ALA A 81 24.06 14.95 26.79
N CYS A 82 23.84 15.95 27.65
CA CYS A 82 23.21 17.23 27.28
C CYS A 82 24.15 18.14 26.47
N SER A 83 25.47 18.01 26.66
CA SER A 83 26.50 18.77 25.94
C SER A 83 26.81 18.23 24.53
N ALA A 84 26.30 17.03 24.18
CA ALA A 84 26.50 16.45 22.86
C ALA A 84 25.69 17.18 21.76
N LYS A 85 26.18 17.18 20.52
CA LYS A 85 25.55 17.88 19.39
C LYS A 85 24.08 17.45 19.17
N TRP A 86 23.23 18.41 18.82
CA TRP A 86 21.80 18.19 18.60
C TRP A 86 21.53 17.62 17.19
N TYR A 87 20.76 16.54 17.14
CA TYR A 87 20.28 15.88 15.92
C TYR A 87 18.76 15.64 15.99
N SER A 88 18.17 14.93 15.02
CA SER A 88 16.76 14.50 15.11
C SER A 88 16.53 13.52 16.26
N VAL A 89 15.30 13.48 16.78
CA VAL A 89 14.92 12.57 17.88
C VAL A 89 15.20 11.12 17.48
N PRO A 90 15.97 10.34 18.25
CA PRO A 90 16.27 8.95 17.94
C PRO A 90 15.01 8.09 17.78
N LYS A 91 14.97 7.23 16.74
CA LYS A 91 13.82 6.35 16.45
C LYS A 91 13.35 5.55 17.67
N LEU A 92 14.30 5.01 18.44
CA LEU A 92 14.01 4.23 19.66
C LEU A 92 13.27 5.06 20.73
N MET A 93 13.54 6.37 20.83
CA MET A 93 12.81 7.26 21.75
C MET A 93 11.42 7.62 21.21
N GLN A 94 11.28 7.76 19.89
CA GLN A 94 9.97 7.95 19.26
C GLN A 94 9.06 6.73 19.49
N GLU A 95 9.61 5.52 19.37
CA GLU A 95 8.92 4.26 19.66
C GLU A 95 8.58 4.11 21.15
N ALA A 96 9.50 4.47 22.05
CA ALA A 96 9.23 4.46 23.49
C ALA A 96 8.07 5.38 23.87
N CYS A 97 7.98 6.59 23.28
CA CYS A 97 6.87 7.50 23.52
C CYS A 97 5.53 7.01 22.93
N ARG A 98 5.55 6.31 21.79
CA ARG A 98 4.34 5.78 21.12
C ARG A 98 3.77 4.55 21.83
N GLY A 99 4.63 3.71 22.40
CA GLY A 99 4.23 2.44 23.01
C GLY A 99 3.53 2.58 24.37
N VAL A 100 3.66 3.72 25.04
CA VAL A 100 3.11 3.95 26.39
C VAL A 100 1.76 4.67 26.37
N SER A 101 1.38 5.29 25.24
CA SER A 101 0.00 5.78 25.03
C SER A 101 -1.05 4.65 25.02
N HIS A 102 -0.63 3.39 25.15
CA HIS A 102 -1.47 2.20 25.17
C HIS A 102 -0.98 1.22 26.26
N THR A 103 -1.20 1.55 27.53
CA THR A 103 -1.26 0.56 28.60
C THR A 103 -2.60 0.66 29.32
N PRO A 104 -3.39 -0.43 29.35
CA PRO A 104 -4.65 -0.48 30.08
C PRO A 104 -4.35 -0.55 31.57
N GLU A 105 -5.01 0.30 32.36
CA GLU A 105 -4.96 0.18 33.82
C GLU A 105 -5.65 -1.11 34.27
N CYS A 106 -4.90 -1.85 35.09
CA CYS A 106 -5.33 -2.77 36.15
C CYS A 106 -6.32 -3.90 35.80
N ALA A 107 -5.75 -5.11 35.76
CA ALA A 107 -6.44 -6.36 36.00
C ALA A 107 -7.24 -6.31 37.31
N ASN A 108 -8.55 -6.53 37.23
CA ASN A 108 -9.32 -7.14 38.29
C ASN A 108 -9.94 -8.43 37.75
N GLU A 109 -9.62 -9.52 38.43
CA GLU A 109 -10.17 -10.84 38.19
C GLU A 109 -11.68 -10.86 38.47
N GLY A 110 -12.41 -11.57 37.61
CA GLY A 110 -13.72 -12.14 37.92
C GLY A 110 -14.91 -11.25 37.58
N THR A 111 -15.44 -11.39 36.36
CA THR A 111 -16.84 -11.76 36.09
C THR A 111 -17.04 -11.99 34.60
N ASN A 112 -17.84 -13.01 34.29
CA ASN A 112 -18.32 -13.35 32.96
C ASN A 112 -19.03 -12.17 32.27
N GLU A 113 -19.08 -12.26 30.93
CA GLU A 113 -19.86 -11.42 30.01
C GLU A 113 -19.26 -10.02 29.76
N ASP A 114 -18.55 -9.85 28.63
CA ASP A 114 -19.13 -9.07 27.54
C ASP A 114 -18.32 -9.11 26.24
N VAL A 115 -19.08 -9.08 25.17
CA VAL A 115 -18.64 -8.98 23.78
C VAL A 115 -18.07 -7.58 23.58
N CYS A 116 -16.75 -7.42 23.37
CA CYS A 116 -16.22 -6.18 22.81
C CYS A 116 -16.54 -6.10 21.31
N ALA A 117 -17.82 -5.94 21.00
CA ALA A 117 -18.23 -5.11 19.89
C ALA A 117 -18.27 -3.69 20.46
N ASP A 118 -17.34 -2.84 20.06
CA ASP A 118 -17.50 -1.41 20.27
C ASP A 118 -18.68 -0.94 19.42
N VAL A 119 -19.83 -0.77 20.08
CA VAL A 119 -21.11 -0.30 19.50
C VAL A 119 -21.08 1.21 19.23
N SER A 120 -19.92 1.88 19.24
CA SER A 120 -19.83 3.34 19.00
C SER A 120 -19.24 3.79 17.67
N GLY A 121 -18.82 2.89 16.76
CA GLY A 121 -18.38 3.30 15.41
C GLY A 121 -17.22 4.30 15.38
N ARG A 122 -16.47 4.45 16.48
CA ARG A 122 -15.32 5.34 16.56
C ARG A 122 -14.10 4.64 16.00
N MET A 123 -13.91 4.80 14.71
CA MET A 123 -12.74 4.30 13.99
C MET A 123 -11.46 4.91 14.59
N GLN A 124 -10.72 4.16 15.40
CA GLN A 124 -9.34 4.49 15.76
C GLN A 124 -8.43 3.72 14.81
N TYR A 125 -7.47 4.41 14.19
CA TYR A 125 -6.43 3.73 13.41
C TYR A 125 -5.53 2.97 14.39
N ALA A 126 -5.87 1.73 14.69
CA ALA A 126 -5.10 0.90 15.58
C ALA A 126 -3.74 0.58 14.91
N PRO A 127 -2.62 0.58 15.67
CA PRO A 127 -1.33 0.14 15.16
C PRO A 127 -1.32 -1.35 14.79
N THR A 128 -2.36 -2.09 15.19
CA THR A 128 -2.52 -3.51 14.95
C THR A 128 -3.53 -3.78 13.83
N VAL A 129 -3.28 -4.85 13.08
CA VAL A 129 -4.17 -5.37 12.05
C VAL A 129 -5.58 -5.61 12.62
N PRO A 130 -6.67 -5.16 11.97
CA PRO A 130 -8.03 -5.40 12.43
C PRO A 130 -8.35 -6.90 12.57
N PRO A 131 -8.85 -7.37 13.73
CA PRO A 131 -9.12 -8.78 13.96
C PRO A 131 -10.30 -9.27 13.13
N MET A 132 -10.18 -10.47 12.55
CA MET A 132 -11.23 -11.06 11.73
C MET A 132 -12.48 -11.39 12.58
N PRO A 133 -13.71 -11.11 12.11
CA PRO A 133 -14.92 -11.42 12.85
C PRO A 133 -15.07 -12.91 13.16
N LYS A 134 -15.57 -13.23 14.36
CA LYS A 134 -15.84 -14.62 14.77
C LYS A 134 -16.94 -15.26 13.93
N ARG A 135 -17.94 -14.48 13.52
CA ARG A 135 -19.05 -14.94 12.66
C ARG A 135 -18.80 -14.48 11.23
N LEU A 136 -18.49 -15.45 10.36
CA LEU A 136 -18.25 -15.21 8.93
C LEU A 136 -19.48 -15.61 8.10
N PRO A 137 -19.72 -14.95 6.95
CA PRO A 137 -20.68 -15.42 5.94
C PRO A 137 -20.44 -16.89 5.60
N LYS A 138 -21.49 -17.67 5.36
CA LYS A 138 -21.37 -19.12 5.16
C LYS A 138 -20.33 -19.49 4.10
N LEU A 139 -20.35 -18.80 2.95
CA LEU A 139 -19.37 -19.00 1.87
C LEU A 139 -17.94 -18.71 2.33
N ILE A 140 -17.70 -17.58 3.00
CA ILE A 140 -16.35 -17.23 3.49
C ILE A 140 -15.89 -18.26 4.54
N ARG A 141 -16.77 -18.65 5.46
CA ARG A 141 -16.48 -19.68 6.47
C ARG A 141 -16.07 -21.00 5.82
N LEU A 142 -16.76 -21.41 4.75
CA LEU A 142 -16.40 -22.59 3.97
C LEU A 142 -15.01 -22.41 3.35
N LEU A 143 -14.78 -21.32 2.61
CA LEU A 143 -13.53 -21.08 1.88
C LEU A 143 -12.28 -20.99 2.76
N VAL A 144 -12.42 -20.57 4.03
CA VAL A 144 -11.30 -20.53 5.00
C VAL A 144 -11.24 -21.75 5.92
N SER A 145 -12.17 -22.70 5.80
CA SER A 145 -12.31 -23.83 6.75
C SER A 145 -11.10 -24.75 6.81
N ARG A 146 -10.38 -24.89 5.69
CA ARG A 146 -9.15 -25.69 5.56
C ARG A 146 -7.88 -24.86 5.69
N THR A 147 -8.03 -23.56 5.93
CA THR A 147 -6.94 -22.60 6.03
C THR A 147 -6.56 -22.37 7.50
N PRO A 148 -5.26 -22.48 7.87
CA PRO A 148 -4.76 -22.10 9.18
C PRO A 148 -5.13 -20.66 9.54
N GLU A 149 -5.39 -20.39 10.83
CA GLU A 149 -5.92 -19.11 11.30
C GLU A 149 -5.11 -17.88 10.82
N VAL A 150 -3.78 -17.97 10.88
CA VAL A 150 -2.86 -16.92 10.44
C VAL A 150 -3.03 -16.50 8.97
N TYR A 151 -3.52 -17.40 8.11
CA TYR A 151 -3.72 -17.16 6.68
C TYR A 151 -5.17 -16.83 6.32
N ARG A 152 -6.14 -17.01 7.24
CA ARG A 152 -7.56 -16.79 6.96
C ARG A 152 -7.87 -15.37 6.47
N PRO A 153 -7.30 -14.29 7.03
CA PRO A 153 -7.52 -12.94 6.52
C PRO A 153 -7.09 -12.78 5.06
N ALA A 154 -5.91 -13.29 4.71
CA ALA A 154 -5.39 -13.23 3.34
C ALA A 154 -6.30 -14.00 2.36
N VAL A 155 -6.73 -15.21 2.73
CA VAL A 155 -7.65 -16.02 1.92
C VAL A 155 -9.01 -15.35 1.79
N ALA A 156 -9.59 -14.83 2.88
CA ALA A 156 -10.90 -14.19 2.89
C ALA A 156 -10.98 -12.97 1.96
N HIS A 157 -9.87 -12.27 1.74
CA HIS A 157 -9.80 -11.20 0.75
C HIS A 157 -9.52 -11.71 -0.68
N ALA A 158 -8.63 -12.70 -0.82
CA ALA A 158 -8.13 -13.14 -2.12
C ALA A 158 -9.13 -13.97 -2.94
N VAL A 159 -10.15 -14.57 -2.32
CA VAL A 159 -11.17 -15.36 -3.04
C VAL A 159 -12.13 -14.53 -3.90
N PHE A 160 -12.27 -13.24 -3.61
CA PHE A 160 -13.26 -12.38 -4.26
C PHE A 160 -13.05 -12.16 -5.76
N PRO A 161 -11.84 -11.85 -6.26
CA PRO A 161 -11.58 -11.79 -7.69
C PRO A 161 -12.05 -13.04 -8.44
N SER A 162 -11.71 -14.24 -7.95
CA SER A 162 -12.13 -15.51 -8.58
C SER A 162 -13.64 -15.75 -8.49
N LEU A 163 -14.29 -15.40 -7.37
CA LEU A 163 -15.76 -15.52 -7.26
C LEU A 163 -16.45 -14.59 -8.25
N ALA A 164 -16.02 -13.33 -8.30
CA ALA A 164 -16.62 -12.33 -9.17
C ALA A 164 -16.45 -12.63 -10.67
N THR A 165 -15.42 -13.39 -11.07
CA THR A 165 -15.21 -13.83 -12.45
C THR A 165 -16.38 -14.66 -13.01
N HIS A 166 -17.18 -15.29 -12.15
CA HIS A 166 -18.33 -16.10 -12.55
C HIS A 166 -19.54 -15.25 -12.97
N LEU A 167 -19.59 -13.99 -12.56
CA LEU A 167 -20.69 -13.10 -12.93
C LEU A 167 -20.55 -12.67 -14.39
N HIS A 168 -21.66 -12.69 -15.13
CA HIS A 168 -21.70 -12.25 -16.53
C HIS A 168 -22.87 -11.30 -16.76
N GLN A 169 -22.57 -10.09 -17.24
CA GLN A 169 -23.56 -9.02 -17.46
C GLN A 169 -24.38 -8.67 -16.19
N VAL A 170 -23.77 -8.83 -15.02
CA VAL A 170 -24.36 -8.46 -13.73
C VAL A 170 -23.88 -7.09 -13.31
N ARG A 171 -24.83 -6.22 -12.94
CA ARG A 171 -24.57 -4.85 -12.49
C ARG A 171 -25.24 -4.58 -11.15
N PHE A 172 -24.66 -3.68 -10.38
CA PHE A 172 -25.13 -3.25 -9.07
C PHE A 172 -25.15 -1.72 -9.01
N LYS A 173 -26.24 -1.14 -8.53
CA LYS A 173 -26.38 0.31 -8.39
C LYS A 173 -25.74 0.81 -7.10
N TYR A 174 -24.65 1.58 -7.21
CA TYR A 174 -23.95 2.15 -6.06
C TYR A 174 -24.60 3.47 -5.58
N ILE A 175 -24.15 3.97 -4.43
CA ILE A 175 -24.75 5.11 -3.70
C ILE A 175 -24.64 6.45 -4.44
N ASP A 176 -23.76 6.53 -5.45
CA ASP A 176 -23.62 7.67 -6.36
C ASP A 176 -24.47 7.53 -7.64
N ASN A 177 -25.37 6.54 -7.68
CA ASN A 177 -26.19 6.13 -8.82
C ASN A 177 -25.41 5.55 -10.02
N VAL A 178 -24.11 5.28 -9.89
CA VAL A 178 -23.35 4.59 -10.93
C VAL A 178 -23.60 3.08 -10.85
N GLU A 179 -23.80 2.44 -12.00
CA GLU A 179 -23.85 0.98 -12.10
C GLU A 179 -22.44 0.41 -12.18
N HIS A 180 -22.13 -0.50 -11.26
CA HIS A 180 -20.85 -1.19 -11.22
C HIS A 180 -21.01 -2.67 -11.55
N GLU A 181 -20.08 -3.21 -12.33
CA GLU A 181 -19.85 -4.66 -12.42
C GLU A 181 -18.87 -5.07 -11.30
N ALA A 182 -18.81 -6.36 -10.96
CA ALA A 182 -17.98 -6.87 -9.86
C ALA A 182 -16.48 -6.96 -10.23
N THR A 183 -15.86 -5.86 -10.66
CA THR A 183 -14.42 -5.83 -10.87
C THR A 183 -13.70 -5.77 -9.53
N LEU A 184 -13.03 -6.86 -9.17
CA LEU A 184 -12.29 -7.02 -7.92
C LEU A 184 -10.85 -7.46 -8.20
N MET A 185 -9.92 -6.74 -7.59
CA MET A 185 -8.47 -6.98 -7.71
C MET A 185 -7.89 -7.10 -6.31
N ASN A 186 -6.99 -8.06 -6.09
CA ASN A 186 -6.35 -8.24 -4.77
C ASN A 186 -4.84 -8.45 -4.86
N VAL A 187 -4.08 -7.71 -4.06
CA VAL A 187 -2.64 -7.89 -3.87
C VAL A 187 -2.35 -8.35 -2.43
N LEU A 188 -1.75 -9.53 -2.30
CA LEU A 188 -1.21 -10.03 -1.05
C LEU A 188 0.25 -9.58 -0.88
N MET A 189 0.50 -8.68 0.08
CA MET A 189 1.83 -8.19 0.43
C MET A 189 2.26 -8.75 1.78
N ALA A 190 3.25 -9.64 1.80
CA ALA A 190 3.76 -10.24 3.03
C ALA A 190 5.25 -10.58 2.95
N GLY A 191 5.87 -10.84 4.10
CA GLY A 191 7.28 -11.21 4.22
C GLY A 191 7.70 -12.37 3.29
N THR A 192 9.01 -12.45 3.01
CA THR A 192 9.57 -13.59 2.27
C THR A 192 9.33 -14.88 3.06
N GLY A 193 8.86 -15.93 2.39
CA GLY A 193 8.55 -17.20 3.06
C GLY A 193 7.29 -17.20 3.94
N ALA A 194 6.51 -16.10 3.99
CA ALA A 194 5.32 -16.00 4.84
C ALA A 194 4.16 -16.94 4.47
N GLY A 195 4.29 -17.81 3.47
CA GLY A 195 3.18 -18.68 3.01
C GLY A 195 2.16 -17.97 2.13
N LYS A 196 2.61 -17.06 1.25
CA LYS A 196 1.72 -16.31 0.33
C LYS A 196 0.89 -17.18 -0.62
N ASP A 197 1.34 -18.41 -0.88
CA ASP A 197 0.61 -19.39 -1.69
C ASP A 197 -0.64 -19.96 -1.00
N CYS A 198 -0.92 -19.58 0.26
CA CYS A 198 -2.13 -19.96 1.00
C CYS A 198 -3.45 -19.68 0.27
N ILE A 199 -3.46 -18.75 -0.69
CA ILE A 199 -4.64 -18.37 -1.46
C ILE A 199 -4.92 -19.31 -2.64
N SER A 200 -3.95 -20.12 -3.06
CA SER A 200 -4.00 -20.91 -4.30
C SER A 200 -5.10 -21.95 -4.29
N GLU A 201 -5.15 -22.79 -3.26
CA GLU A 201 -6.08 -23.91 -3.25
C GLU A 201 -7.54 -23.46 -3.17
N PRO A 202 -7.93 -22.48 -2.32
CA PRO A 202 -9.27 -21.89 -2.38
C PRO A 202 -9.64 -21.36 -3.77
N ILE A 203 -8.73 -20.62 -4.43
CA ILE A 203 -8.93 -20.10 -5.79
C ILE A 203 -9.09 -21.25 -6.79
N ASN A 204 -8.29 -22.30 -6.67
CA ASN A 204 -8.36 -23.47 -7.56
C ASN A 204 -9.74 -24.13 -7.52
N ARG A 205 -10.32 -24.24 -6.32
CA ARG A 205 -11.68 -24.81 -6.15
C ARG A 205 -12.75 -23.90 -6.72
N ILE A 206 -12.63 -22.59 -6.51
CA ILE A 206 -13.56 -21.60 -7.07
C ILE A 206 -13.53 -21.61 -8.59
N MET A 207 -12.35 -21.66 -9.22
CA MET A 207 -12.19 -21.57 -10.68
C MET A 207 -12.38 -22.90 -11.43
N ALA A 208 -12.68 -24.00 -10.74
CA ALA A 208 -12.65 -25.34 -11.32
C ALA A 208 -13.66 -25.57 -12.47
N ASP A 209 -14.83 -24.93 -12.44
CA ASP A 209 -15.81 -24.98 -13.52
C ASP A 209 -15.40 -24.12 -14.73
N ILE A 210 -14.86 -22.92 -14.51
CA ILE A 210 -14.30 -22.06 -15.56
C ILE A 210 -13.15 -22.77 -16.27
N ARG A 211 -12.20 -23.35 -15.52
CA ARG A 211 -11.07 -24.10 -16.10
C ARG A 211 -11.52 -25.26 -16.99
N ARG A 212 -12.54 -26.02 -16.57
CA ARG A 212 -13.11 -27.10 -17.39
C ARG A 212 -13.72 -26.58 -18.70
N ARG A 213 -14.36 -25.41 -18.68
CA ARG A 213 -14.88 -24.74 -19.89
C ARG A 213 -13.74 -24.25 -20.78
N ASP A 214 -12.74 -23.60 -20.19
CA ASP A 214 -11.57 -23.07 -20.89
C ASP A 214 -10.74 -24.19 -21.53
N GLU A 215 -10.58 -25.35 -20.90
CA GLU A 215 -9.88 -26.51 -21.47
C GLU A 215 -10.47 -26.97 -22.81
N VAL A 216 -11.80 -26.93 -22.95
CA VAL A 216 -12.48 -27.26 -24.21
C VAL A 216 -12.17 -26.22 -25.28
N ASN A 217 -12.21 -24.94 -24.93
CA ASN A 217 -11.93 -23.84 -25.87
C ASN A 217 -10.45 -23.73 -26.24
N LEU A 218 -9.54 -24.01 -25.30
CA LEU A 218 -8.11 -24.09 -25.56
C LEU A 218 -7.76 -25.26 -26.49
N ARG A 219 -8.47 -26.40 -26.37
CA ARG A 219 -8.33 -27.51 -27.31
C ARG A 219 -8.76 -27.13 -28.72
N ARG A 220 -9.94 -26.51 -28.87
CA ARG A 220 -10.44 -25.97 -30.14
C ARG A 220 -9.46 -24.97 -30.77
N GLU A 221 -8.88 -24.09 -29.95
CA GLU A 221 -7.86 -23.15 -30.40
C GLU A 221 -6.58 -23.85 -30.87
N ARG A 222 -6.13 -24.88 -30.14
CA ARG A 222 -4.92 -25.65 -30.48
C ARG A 222 -5.08 -26.40 -31.80
N GLU A 223 -6.20 -27.10 -31.98
CA GLU A 223 -6.53 -27.82 -33.22
C GLU A 223 -6.52 -26.86 -34.42
N TRP A 224 -7.09 -25.67 -34.26
CA TRP A 224 -7.03 -24.64 -35.28
C TRP A 224 -5.60 -24.14 -35.57
N LYS A 225 -4.80 -23.86 -34.52
CA LYS A 225 -3.40 -23.44 -34.68
C LYS A 225 -2.57 -24.49 -35.42
N GLU A 226 -2.74 -25.77 -35.09
CA GLU A 226 -2.07 -26.89 -35.75
C GLU A 226 -2.48 -26.99 -37.23
N GLU A 227 -3.78 -26.89 -37.53
CA GLU A 227 -4.30 -26.89 -38.91
C GLU A 227 -3.69 -25.74 -39.73
N VAL A 228 -3.71 -24.52 -39.19
CA VAL A 228 -3.19 -23.33 -39.87
C VAL A 228 -1.68 -23.38 -40.08
N ASN A 229 -0.93 -23.90 -39.10
CA ASN A 229 0.53 -24.03 -39.18
C ASN A 229 0.97 -25.15 -40.12
N SER A 230 0.16 -26.21 -40.27
CA SER A 230 0.42 -27.30 -41.23
C SER A 230 0.23 -26.88 -42.70
N LYS A 231 -0.49 -25.79 -42.95
CA LYS A 231 -0.75 -25.25 -44.30
C LYS A 231 0.32 -24.24 -44.71
N GLY A 232 0.93 -24.46 -45.89
CA GLY A 232 1.88 -23.52 -46.49
C GLY A 232 1.27 -22.13 -46.73
N ALA A 233 2.12 -21.10 -46.79
CA ALA A 233 1.70 -19.69 -46.83
C ALA A 233 0.74 -19.31 -47.98
N ASN A 234 0.77 -20.07 -49.08
CA ASN A 234 -0.07 -19.85 -50.27
C ASN A 234 -1.38 -20.66 -50.27
N LYS A 235 -1.71 -21.35 -49.18
CA LYS A 235 -2.95 -22.13 -49.07
C LYS A 235 -3.98 -21.39 -48.19
N ASP A 236 -5.26 -21.59 -48.51
CA ASP A 236 -6.36 -21.05 -47.70
C ASP A 236 -6.32 -21.60 -46.28
N LYS A 237 -6.04 -20.68 -45.36
CA LYS A 237 -6.03 -20.93 -43.92
C LYS A 237 -7.45 -20.76 -43.41
N ARG A 238 -7.91 -21.76 -42.65
CA ARG A 238 -9.21 -21.70 -42.00
C ARG A 238 -9.26 -20.49 -41.06
N GLN A 239 -10.37 -19.78 -41.06
CA GLN A 239 -10.58 -18.66 -40.14
C GLN A 239 -10.58 -19.15 -38.69
N ARG A 240 -10.23 -18.24 -37.78
CA ARG A 240 -10.20 -18.53 -36.34
C ARG A 240 -11.60 -18.92 -35.86
N PRO A 241 -11.76 -20.00 -35.08
CA PRO A 241 -13.07 -20.42 -34.60
C PRO A 241 -13.76 -19.32 -33.78
N GLU A 242 -15.06 -19.15 -33.98
CA GLU A 242 -15.90 -18.26 -33.18
C GLU A 242 -16.28 -18.91 -31.83
N GLY A 243 -16.67 -18.09 -30.85
CA GLY A 243 -17.08 -18.53 -29.51
C GLY A 243 -15.94 -19.22 -28.73
N LEU A 244 -14.72 -18.70 -28.82
CA LEU A 244 -13.55 -19.16 -28.03
C LEU A 244 -13.47 -18.40 -26.70
N ILE A 245 -14.48 -18.56 -25.85
CA ILE A 245 -14.50 -17.92 -24.53
C ILE A 245 -13.47 -18.61 -23.63
N ILE A 246 -12.38 -17.91 -23.35
CA ILE A 246 -11.32 -18.35 -22.44
C ILE A 246 -11.18 -17.27 -21.38
N GLN A 247 -11.55 -17.58 -20.13
CA GLN A 247 -11.58 -16.60 -19.05
C GLN A 247 -10.28 -16.56 -18.26
N GLU A 248 -9.67 -17.70 -17.95
CA GLU A 248 -8.37 -17.73 -17.29
C GLU A 248 -7.25 -17.51 -18.31
N ILE A 249 -6.48 -16.44 -18.08
CA ILE A 249 -5.43 -16.00 -19.00
C ILE A 249 -4.05 -15.99 -18.32
N ASP A 250 -3.02 -16.24 -19.12
CA ASP A 250 -1.63 -16.23 -18.66
C ASP A 250 -1.15 -14.84 -18.24
N ALA A 251 -0.36 -14.79 -17.17
CA ALA A 251 0.16 -13.54 -16.62
C ALA A 251 1.23 -12.87 -17.52
N ASP A 252 1.85 -13.61 -18.43
CA ASP A 252 2.95 -13.16 -19.29
C ASP A 252 2.51 -12.76 -20.70
N MET A 253 1.21 -12.59 -20.93
CA MET A 253 0.69 -12.25 -22.24
C MET A 253 0.99 -10.80 -22.66
N THR A 254 1.18 -10.61 -23.96
CA THR A 254 1.35 -9.28 -24.55
C THR A 254 0.04 -8.49 -24.56
N ASN A 255 0.12 -7.17 -24.52
CA ASN A 255 -1.07 -6.31 -24.57
C ASN A 255 -2.00 -6.57 -25.79
N PRO A 256 -1.50 -6.78 -27.03
CA PRO A 256 -2.37 -7.17 -28.15
C PRO A 256 -3.11 -8.50 -27.92
N ALA A 257 -2.46 -9.49 -27.30
CA ALA A 257 -3.10 -10.75 -26.96
C ALA A 257 -4.18 -10.55 -25.88
N PHE A 258 -3.93 -9.70 -24.89
CA PHE A 258 -4.91 -9.32 -23.87
C PHE A 258 -6.16 -8.67 -24.49
N VAL A 259 -5.99 -7.71 -25.39
CA VAL A 259 -7.12 -7.05 -26.08
C VAL A 259 -7.93 -8.06 -26.90
N MET A 260 -7.26 -8.95 -27.63
CA MET A 260 -7.92 -10.01 -28.40
C MET A 260 -8.70 -10.96 -27.48
N ARG A 261 -8.11 -11.44 -26.38
CA ARG A 261 -8.80 -12.29 -25.39
C ARG A 261 -10.00 -11.61 -24.77
N THR A 262 -9.90 -10.31 -24.48
CA THR A 262 -11.01 -9.53 -23.93
C THR A 262 -12.17 -9.42 -24.92
N ALA A 263 -11.88 -9.28 -26.22
CA ALA A 263 -12.91 -9.28 -27.26
C ALA A 263 -13.59 -10.66 -27.38
N GLU A 264 -12.80 -11.74 -27.37
CA GLU A 264 -13.26 -13.13 -27.46
C GLU A 264 -14.06 -13.60 -26.24
N ALA A 265 -13.89 -12.94 -25.09
CA ALA A 265 -14.61 -13.28 -23.87
C ALA A 265 -16.11 -12.92 -23.91
N GLU A 266 -16.58 -12.18 -24.92
CA GLU A 266 -18.01 -11.83 -25.10
C GLU A 266 -18.64 -11.22 -23.83
N GLY A 267 -17.88 -10.36 -23.16
CA GLY A 267 -18.30 -9.68 -21.93
C GLY A 267 -18.15 -10.52 -20.65
N HIS A 268 -17.63 -11.74 -20.70
CA HIS A 268 -17.18 -12.46 -19.51
C HIS A 268 -15.95 -11.77 -18.89
N PHE A 269 -15.80 -11.93 -17.57
CA PHE A 269 -14.59 -11.50 -16.90
C PHE A 269 -13.42 -12.41 -17.25
N LEU A 270 -12.29 -11.80 -17.57
CA LEU A 270 -11.01 -12.47 -17.57
C LEU A 270 -10.47 -12.58 -16.14
N TYR A 271 -9.66 -13.61 -15.90
CA TYR A 271 -9.02 -13.87 -14.63
C TYR A 271 -7.55 -14.25 -14.75
N THR A 272 -6.72 -13.75 -13.83
CA THR A 272 -5.33 -14.18 -13.67
C THR A 272 -4.93 -14.24 -12.20
N LYS A 273 -4.24 -15.31 -11.80
CA LYS A 273 -3.45 -15.35 -10.57
C LYS A 273 -1.96 -15.18 -10.89
N MET A 274 -1.34 -14.17 -10.29
CA MET A 274 0.09 -13.91 -10.37
C MET A 274 0.79 -14.30 -9.08
N ASN A 275 1.90 -15.01 -9.20
CA ASN A 275 2.77 -15.32 -8.07
C ASN A 275 3.59 -14.11 -7.65
N GLU A 276 3.88 -13.20 -8.59
CA GLU A 276 4.61 -11.96 -8.37
C GLU A 276 3.97 -10.79 -9.12
N ILE A 277 3.83 -9.63 -8.46
CA ILE A 277 3.14 -8.45 -9.04
C ILE A 277 3.80 -7.92 -10.32
N ASP A 278 5.10 -8.10 -10.49
CA ASP A 278 5.82 -7.66 -11.69
C ASP A 278 5.59 -8.56 -12.91
N GLN A 279 4.91 -9.69 -12.78
CA GLN A 279 4.41 -10.45 -13.94
C GLN A 279 3.45 -9.59 -14.78
N PHE A 280 2.70 -8.68 -14.14
CA PHE A 280 1.80 -7.74 -14.80
C PHE A 280 2.52 -6.75 -15.73
N ASP A 281 3.85 -6.60 -15.61
CA ASP A 281 4.64 -5.79 -16.54
C ASP A 281 4.65 -6.34 -17.97
N ALA A 282 4.22 -7.59 -18.21
CA ALA A 282 4.00 -8.09 -19.57
C ALA A 282 2.98 -7.22 -20.35
N LEU A 283 2.04 -6.58 -19.63
CA LEU A 283 1.03 -5.69 -20.20
C LEU A 283 1.50 -4.24 -20.38
N LYS A 284 2.74 -3.88 -19.99
CA LYS A 284 3.25 -2.49 -20.14
C LYS A 284 3.45 -2.07 -21.59
N GLY A 285 3.54 -3.04 -22.51
CA GLY A 285 3.86 -2.83 -23.91
C GLY A 285 5.33 -2.43 -24.10
N SER A 286 5.61 -1.12 -24.11
CA SER A 286 6.98 -0.60 -24.29
C SER A 286 7.75 -0.49 -22.96
N VAL A 287 9.09 -0.44 -23.02
CA VAL A 287 9.97 -0.35 -21.82
C VAL A 287 9.65 0.85 -20.91
N ARG A 288 9.05 1.93 -21.45
CA ARG A 288 8.61 3.12 -20.70
C ARG A 288 7.09 3.21 -20.50
N GLY A 289 6.34 2.20 -20.94
CA GLY A 289 4.90 2.17 -20.86
C GLY A 289 4.39 2.03 -19.42
N ARG A 290 3.20 2.57 -19.19
CA ARG A 290 2.43 2.45 -17.93
C ARG A 290 1.04 1.83 -18.18
N GLN A 291 0.90 1.12 -19.29
CA GLN A 291 -0.38 0.60 -19.76
C GLN A 291 -1.01 -0.36 -18.77
N GLN A 292 -0.21 -1.09 -18.02
CA GLN A 292 -0.67 -2.03 -17.01
C GLN A 292 -1.38 -1.31 -15.85
N PHE A 293 -0.88 -0.16 -15.39
CA PHE A 293 -1.59 0.66 -14.39
C PHE A 293 -2.86 1.30 -14.95
N GLN A 294 -2.84 1.67 -16.24
CA GLN A 294 -4.04 2.16 -16.92
C GLN A 294 -5.11 1.07 -17.00
N ILE A 295 -4.74 -0.18 -17.33
CA ILE A 295 -5.65 -1.33 -17.33
C ILE A 295 -6.28 -1.52 -15.95
N MET A 296 -5.51 -1.45 -14.86
CA MET A 296 -6.05 -1.53 -13.50
C MET A 296 -7.11 -0.46 -13.23
N CYS A 297 -6.88 0.78 -13.67
CA CYS A 297 -7.85 1.86 -13.48
C CYS A 297 -9.10 1.67 -14.35
N LEU A 298 -8.92 1.36 -15.65
CA LEU A 298 -10.01 1.21 -16.61
C LEU A 298 -10.88 -0.01 -16.35
N ALA A 299 -10.33 -1.09 -15.78
CA ALA A 299 -11.10 -2.27 -15.41
C ALA A 299 -12.06 -1.99 -14.24
N PHE A 300 -11.64 -1.16 -13.28
CA PHE A 300 -12.43 -0.84 -12.09
C PHE A 300 -13.56 0.14 -12.38
N ASP A 301 -13.31 1.11 -13.27
CA ASP A 301 -14.26 2.17 -13.58
C ASP A 301 -15.19 1.74 -14.73
N PRO A 302 -16.52 1.77 -14.54
CA PRO A 302 -17.47 1.18 -15.48
C PRO A 302 -17.49 1.89 -16.84
N GLY A 303 -17.79 1.14 -17.91
CA GLY A 303 -18.04 1.67 -19.25
C GLY A 303 -16.81 2.16 -20.03
N ASN A 304 -15.61 2.04 -19.46
CA ASN A 304 -14.39 2.47 -20.11
C ASN A 304 -13.97 1.54 -21.26
N ARG A 305 -13.56 2.13 -22.39
CA ARG A 305 -13.05 1.40 -23.56
C ARG A 305 -11.52 1.43 -23.59
N TYR A 306 -10.93 0.29 -23.94
CA TYR A 306 -9.50 0.08 -24.05
C TYR A 306 -9.15 -0.56 -25.40
N GLY A 307 -7.98 -0.24 -25.93
CA GLY A 307 -7.55 -0.69 -27.25
C GLY A 307 -7.02 0.46 -28.10
N GLN A 308 -6.34 0.12 -29.18
CA GLN A 308 -5.71 1.07 -30.09
C GLN A 308 -6.15 0.79 -31.52
N THR A 309 -6.57 1.84 -32.24
CA THR A 309 -6.76 1.75 -33.68
C THR A 309 -5.37 1.76 -34.34
N ARG A 310 -5.02 0.67 -35.04
CA ARG A 310 -3.75 0.53 -35.77
C ARG A 310 -4.01 0.50 -37.27
N ALA A 311 -3.07 1.02 -38.06
CA ALA A 311 -3.20 1.12 -39.51
C ALA A 311 -2.92 -0.19 -40.25
N SER A 312 -2.23 -1.15 -39.62
CA SER A 312 -1.93 -2.45 -40.24
C SER A 312 -3.13 -3.39 -40.15
N ALA A 313 -3.51 -3.99 -41.27
CA ALA A 313 -4.60 -4.97 -41.36
C ALA A 313 -4.38 -6.24 -40.53
N GLN A 314 -3.12 -6.54 -40.14
CA GLN A 314 -2.78 -7.71 -39.32
C GLN A 314 -2.70 -7.38 -37.81
N ALA A 315 -2.86 -6.11 -37.41
CA ALA A 315 -2.78 -5.71 -36.02
C ALA A 315 -4.15 -5.75 -35.34
N VAL A 316 -4.20 -6.08 -34.05
CA VAL A 316 -5.44 -6.00 -33.26
C VAL A 316 -5.89 -4.54 -33.15
N THR A 317 -7.07 -4.23 -33.70
CA THR A 317 -7.68 -2.88 -33.75
C THR A 317 -8.94 -2.73 -32.90
N GLU A 318 -9.28 -3.78 -32.15
CA GLU A 318 -10.44 -3.87 -31.26
C GLU A 318 -10.46 -2.77 -30.18
N LYS A 319 -11.66 -2.27 -29.85
CA LYS A 319 -11.92 -1.43 -28.68
C LYS A 319 -12.85 -2.19 -27.74
N VAL A 320 -12.31 -2.68 -26.62
CA VAL A 320 -12.98 -3.57 -25.68
C VAL A 320 -13.30 -2.85 -24.38
N THR A 321 -14.36 -3.25 -23.69
CA THR A 321 -14.57 -2.91 -22.27
C THR A 321 -13.78 -3.89 -21.42
N ILE A 322 -12.89 -3.39 -20.55
CA ILE A 322 -12.06 -4.26 -19.73
C ILE A 322 -12.89 -4.83 -18.57
N ARG A 323 -13.07 -6.16 -18.56
CA ARG A 323 -13.59 -6.92 -17.42
C ARG A 323 -12.51 -7.87 -16.97
N PHE A 324 -11.74 -7.46 -15.97
CA PHE A 324 -10.54 -8.19 -15.58
C PHE A 324 -10.37 -8.23 -14.06
N ASN A 325 -10.55 -9.42 -13.51
CA ASN A 325 -10.31 -9.73 -12.11
C ASN A 325 -8.96 -10.40 -11.97
N TRP A 326 -8.23 -10.13 -10.90
CA TRP A 326 -6.94 -10.79 -10.70
C TRP A 326 -6.48 -10.79 -9.25
N ASN A 327 -5.60 -11.75 -8.96
CA ASN A 327 -4.85 -11.83 -7.73
C ASN A 327 -3.36 -11.70 -8.02
N ALA A 328 -2.62 -10.99 -7.18
CA ALA A 328 -1.17 -11.01 -7.19
C ALA A 328 -0.61 -11.19 -5.78
N SER A 329 0.57 -11.80 -5.68
CA SER A 329 1.36 -11.84 -4.46
C SER A 329 2.65 -11.06 -4.64
N THR A 330 3.20 -10.50 -3.57
CA THR A 330 4.55 -9.90 -3.57
C THR A 330 5.10 -9.71 -2.17
N THR A 331 6.38 -9.35 -2.05
CA THR A 331 6.94 -8.89 -0.77
C THR A 331 6.60 -7.43 -0.52
N ILE A 332 6.47 -7.03 0.74
CA ILE A 332 6.06 -5.66 1.11
C ILE A 332 6.97 -4.62 0.42
N GLN A 333 8.29 -4.79 0.50
CA GLN A 333 9.24 -3.85 -0.10
C GLN A 333 9.15 -3.81 -1.63
N LYS A 334 8.98 -4.97 -2.29
CA LYS A 334 8.82 -5.04 -3.74
C LYS A 334 7.51 -4.36 -4.18
N GLY A 335 6.41 -4.58 -3.47
CA GLY A 335 5.13 -3.92 -3.72
C GLY A 335 5.22 -2.40 -3.54
N LYS A 336 5.82 -1.90 -2.44
CA LYS A 336 6.07 -0.46 -2.24
C LYS A 336 6.84 0.15 -3.42
N LYS A 337 7.90 -0.52 -3.88
CA LYS A 337 8.70 -0.08 -5.03
C LYS A 337 7.93 -0.12 -6.35
N TYR A 338 7.10 -1.14 -6.57
CA TYR A 338 6.29 -1.31 -7.78
C TYR A 338 5.29 -0.17 -7.96
N PHE A 339 4.59 0.22 -6.89
CA PHE A 339 3.57 1.28 -6.92
C PHE A 339 4.11 2.70 -6.67
N ALA A 340 5.41 2.86 -6.36
CA ALA A 340 6.01 4.15 -5.99
C ALA A 340 5.82 5.28 -7.02
N ARG A 341 5.57 4.95 -8.29
CA ARG A 341 5.38 5.94 -9.38
C ARG A 341 3.92 6.29 -9.66
N VAL A 342 2.98 5.67 -8.95
CA VAL A 342 1.53 5.78 -9.16
C VAL A 342 0.80 5.98 -7.83
N LEU A 343 1.49 6.53 -6.82
CA LEU A 343 0.98 6.73 -5.46
C LEU A 343 -0.30 7.59 -5.44
N THR A 344 -0.35 8.62 -6.30
CA THR A 344 -1.48 9.54 -6.44
C THR A 344 -2.29 9.33 -7.72
N ASP A 345 -1.86 8.40 -8.60
CA ASP A 345 -2.42 8.22 -9.96
C ASP A 345 -3.67 7.30 -10.00
N GLY A 346 -4.09 6.76 -8.84
CA GLY A 346 -5.35 6.01 -8.72
C GLY A 346 -5.30 4.48 -8.61
N PRO A 347 -4.28 3.71 -9.09
CA PRO A 347 -4.27 2.26 -8.98
C PRO A 347 -4.42 1.74 -7.54
N ILE A 348 -3.68 2.32 -6.59
CA ILE A 348 -3.68 1.89 -5.18
C ILE A 348 -5.08 1.99 -4.57
N SER A 349 -5.86 3.02 -4.92
CA SER A 349 -7.23 3.19 -4.40
C SER A 349 -8.19 2.08 -4.87
N ARG A 350 -7.96 1.51 -6.07
CA ARG A 350 -8.85 0.56 -6.75
C ARG A 350 -8.53 -0.91 -6.47
N ILE A 351 -7.40 -1.19 -5.83
CA ILE A 351 -6.94 -2.55 -5.52
C ILE A 351 -7.21 -2.86 -4.05
N ASN A 352 -7.73 -4.04 -3.73
CA ASN A 352 -7.74 -4.53 -2.36
C ASN A 352 -6.32 -5.00 -1.97
N PHE A 353 -5.82 -4.57 -0.82
CA PHE A 353 -4.60 -5.08 -0.23
C PHE A 353 -4.91 -6.00 0.95
N CYS A 354 -4.10 -7.03 1.09
CA CYS A 354 -4.08 -7.85 2.30
C CYS A 354 -2.66 -8.27 2.65
N THR A 355 -2.47 -8.74 3.88
CA THR A 355 -1.18 -9.17 4.40
C THR A 355 -1.29 -10.47 5.19
N ILE A 356 -0.13 -11.06 5.49
CA ILE A 356 0.04 -12.13 6.46
C ILE A 356 0.98 -11.53 7.53
N PRO A 357 0.52 -11.42 8.80
CA PRO A 357 1.35 -10.92 9.89
C PRO A 357 2.66 -11.70 10.02
N GLU A 358 3.72 -11.03 10.46
CA GLU A 358 4.97 -11.72 10.81
C GLU A 358 4.72 -12.67 11.97
N ARG A 359 5.31 -13.86 11.85
CA ARG A 359 5.21 -14.92 12.85
C ARG A 359 6.44 -14.86 13.74
N GLU A 360 6.25 -15.18 15.02
CA GLU A 360 7.38 -15.28 15.95
C GLU A 360 8.42 -16.28 15.44
N ILE A 361 9.69 -15.96 15.65
CA ILE A 361 10.80 -16.83 15.27
C ILE A 361 10.69 -18.14 16.06
N GLY A 362 10.63 -19.27 15.33
CA GLY A 362 10.45 -20.60 15.92
C GLY A 362 9.01 -21.07 16.04
N ALA A 363 8.01 -20.29 15.61
CA ALA A 363 6.62 -20.71 15.64
C ALA A 363 6.34 -21.90 14.69
N ASP A 364 5.54 -22.87 15.15
CA ASP A 364 5.25 -24.13 14.45
C ASP A 364 4.72 -23.96 13.03
N MET A 365 5.11 -24.79 12.08
CA MET A 365 4.60 -24.66 10.71
C MET A 365 3.07 -24.85 10.66
N PRO A 366 2.29 -23.91 10.09
CA PRO A 366 0.84 -24.04 10.01
C PRO A 366 0.47 -25.18 9.05
N VAL A 367 -0.41 -26.07 9.50
CA VAL A 367 -0.82 -27.25 8.74
C VAL A 367 -2.20 -27.02 8.10
N TYR A 368 -2.27 -27.18 6.79
CA TYR A 368 -3.52 -27.05 6.04
C TYR A 368 -4.43 -28.27 6.24
N GLY A 369 -5.74 -28.01 6.22
CA GLY A 369 -6.74 -29.06 6.04
C GLY A 369 -6.77 -29.58 4.59
N LYS A 370 -7.51 -30.66 4.36
CA LYS A 370 -7.71 -31.21 3.03
C LYS A 370 -8.96 -30.62 2.37
N TYR A 371 -8.84 -30.28 1.09
CA TYR A 371 -9.96 -29.90 0.23
C TYR A 371 -10.45 -31.15 -0.49
N ASP A 372 -11.47 -31.79 0.08
CA ASP A 372 -12.05 -33.06 -0.38
C ASP A 372 -13.33 -32.83 -1.21
N ALA A 373 -13.91 -33.91 -1.72
CA ALA A 373 -15.14 -33.84 -2.52
C ALA A 373 -16.33 -33.25 -1.74
N ALA A 374 -16.35 -33.40 -0.41
CA ALA A 374 -17.39 -32.79 0.43
C ALA A 374 -17.31 -31.26 0.40
N PHE A 375 -16.09 -30.70 0.50
CA PHE A 375 -15.87 -29.26 0.31
C PHE A 375 -16.38 -28.79 -1.06
N ASP A 376 -16.06 -29.53 -2.13
CA ASP A 376 -16.46 -29.16 -3.49
C ASP A 376 -18.00 -29.18 -3.65
N GLU A 377 -18.69 -30.16 -3.05
CA GLU A 377 -20.15 -30.22 -3.03
C GLU A 377 -20.80 -29.10 -2.21
N GLU A 378 -20.20 -28.71 -1.08
CA GLU A 378 -20.67 -27.55 -0.29
C GLU A 378 -20.45 -26.22 -1.03
N LEU A 379 -19.39 -26.11 -1.85
CA LEU A 379 -19.08 -24.90 -2.62
C LEU A 379 -19.98 -24.75 -3.85
N ARG A 380 -20.32 -25.87 -4.49
CA ARG A 380 -21.09 -25.93 -5.74
C ARG A 380 -22.32 -25.01 -5.83
N PRO A 381 -23.27 -24.98 -4.86
CA PRO A 381 -24.46 -24.13 -4.98
C PRO A 381 -24.13 -22.63 -5.03
N TYR A 382 -23.04 -22.19 -4.40
CA TYR A 382 -22.60 -20.80 -4.44
C TYR A 382 -22.13 -20.41 -5.85
N ILE A 383 -21.36 -21.29 -6.50
CA ILE A 383 -20.85 -21.09 -7.86
C ILE A 383 -22.00 -21.16 -8.89
N GLU A 384 -22.97 -22.06 -8.69
CA GLU A 384 -24.16 -22.14 -9.54
C GLU A 384 -25.02 -20.87 -9.47
N ASN A 385 -25.16 -20.26 -8.28
CA ASN A 385 -25.89 -19.00 -8.13
C ASN A 385 -25.18 -17.83 -8.84
N LEU A 386 -23.84 -17.74 -8.71
CA LEU A 386 -23.05 -16.73 -9.40
C LEU A 386 -23.18 -16.85 -10.94
N ASN A 387 -23.07 -18.05 -11.48
CA ASN A 387 -23.20 -18.29 -12.93
C ASN A 387 -24.63 -18.03 -13.46
N ARG A 388 -25.67 -18.18 -12.62
CA ARG A 388 -27.08 -17.97 -13.03
C ARG A 388 -27.48 -16.49 -13.02
N ALA A 389 -26.81 -15.68 -12.21
CA ALA A 389 -27.12 -14.27 -12.04
C ALA A 389 -26.89 -13.48 -13.34
N THR A 390 -27.81 -12.58 -13.67
CA THR A 390 -27.70 -11.68 -14.83
C THR A 390 -28.51 -10.41 -14.62
N GLY A 391 -28.15 -9.33 -15.30
CA GLY A 391 -28.88 -8.07 -15.26
C GLY A 391 -28.53 -7.18 -14.06
N LEU A 392 -29.42 -6.24 -13.75
CA LEU A 392 -29.28 -5.33 -12.62
C LEU A 392 -29.82 -6.02 -11.35
N ILE A 393 -28.95 -6.26 -10.37
CA ILE A 393 -29.33 -6.87 -9.09
C ILE A 393 -29.41 -5.80 -8.03
N ASP A 394 -30.56 -5.74 -7.35
CA ASP A 394 -30.75 -4.87 -6.20
C ASP A 394 -30.34 -5.58 -4.91
N CYS A 395 -29.54 -4.90 -4.09
CA CYS A 395 -29.13 -5.35 -2.77
C CYS A 395 -29.29 -4.17 -1.79
N PRO A 396 -30.52 -3.92 -1.30
CA PRO A 396 -30.82 -2.77 -0.45
C PRO A 396 -29.94 -2.69 0.81
N GLN A 397 -29.59 -3.85 1.37
CA GLN A 397 -28.76 -3.96 2.57
C GLN A 397 -27.32 -3.56 2.29
N ALA A 398 -26.72 -4.01 1.17
CA ALA A 398 -25.39 -3.57 0.76
C ALA A 398 -25.37 -2.07 0.44
N TYR A 399 -26.42 -1.57 -0.22
CA TYR A 399 -26.57 -0.14 -0.53
C TYR A 399 -26.61 0.70 0.75
N LYS A 400 -27.47 0.32 1.71
CA LYS A 400 -27.58 0.99 3.01
C LYS A 400 -26.26 0.96 3.77
N LEU A 401 -25.60 -0.21 3.83
CA LEU A 401 -24.30 -0.36 4.47
C LEU A 401 -23.23 0.56 3.85
N ALA A 402 -23.18 0.64 2.51
CA ALA A 402 -22.25 1.53 1.83
C ALA A 402 -22.52 3.01 2.11
N GLN A 403 -23.79 3.41 2.24
CA GLN A 403 -24.15 4.78 2.65
C GLN A 403 -23.68 5.10 4.07
N GLU A 404 -23.95 4.20 5.02
CA GLU A 404 -23.50 4.34 6.41
C GLU A 404 -21.98 4.46 6.49
N MET A 405 -21.25 3.51 5.88
CA MET A 405 -19.79 3.54 5.84
C MET A 405 -19.25 4.79 5.15
N SER A 406 -19.92 5.29 4.11
CA SER A 406 -19.52 6.55 3.46
C SER A 406 -19.63 7.75 4.39
N ALA A 407 -20.69 7.82 5.20
CA ALA A 407 -20.88 8.88 6.18
C ALA A 407 -19.85 8.78 7.33
N GLU A 408 -19.65 7.58 7.88
CA GLU A 408 -18.66 7.28 8.91
C GLU A 408 -17.23 7.68 8.46
N ASN A 409 -16.88 7.34 7.21
CA ASN A 409 -15.59 7.69 6.61
C ASN A 409 -15.41 9.20 6.46
N ALA A 410 -16.46 9.91 6.04
CA ALA A 410 -16.42 11.36 5.89
C ALA A 410 -16.28 12.06 7.24
N GLU A 411 -17.04 11.62 8.25
CA GLU A 411 -16.93 12.14 9.62
C GLU A 411 -15.52 11.92 10.16
N TRP A 412 -14.97 10.72 10.01
CA TRP A 412 -13.62 10.43 10.46
C TRP A 412 -12.57 11.28 9.74
N ALA A 413 -12.66 11.43 8.42
CA ALA A 413 -11.74 12.25 7.64
C ALA A 413 -11.77 13.72 8.08
N VAL A 414 -12.95 14.24 8.44
CA VAL A 414 -13.10 15.58 9.01
C VAL A 414 -12.44 15.66 10.40
N LEU A 415 -12.63 14.68 11.27
CA LEU A 415 -12.05 14.68 12.61
C LEU A 415 -10.52 14.50 12.60
N SER A 416 -10.00 13.62 11.75
CA SER A 416 -8.57 13.32 11.65
C SER A 416 -7.80 14.30 10.77
N GLN A 417 -8.51 15.05 9.92
CA GLN A 417 -7.94 15.90 8.86
C GLN A 417 -6.96 15.13 7.94
N ASP A 418 -7.16 13.82 7.78
CA ASP A 418 -6.32 12.97 6.94
C ASP A 418 -6.89 12.86 5.51
N ARG A 419 -6.31 13.66 4.62
CA ARG A 419 -6.66 13.64 3.19
C ARG A 419 -6.30 12.32 2.49
N VAL A 420 -5.24 11.64 2.93
CA VAL A 420 -4.82 10.37 2.33
C VAL A 420 -5.86 9.30 2.62
N TYR A 421 -6.30 9.22 3.88
CA TYR A 421 -7.40 8.35 4.28
C TYR A 421 -8.66 8.64 3.47
N GLU A 422 -9.10 9.89 3.44
CA GLU A 422 -10.34 10.29 2.76
C GLU A 422 -10.34 9.83 1.30
N ASN A 423 -9.26 10.13 0.58
CA ASN A 423 -9.11 9.75 -0.82
C ASN A 423 -9.12 8.23 -1.06
N LEU A 424 -8.47 7.47 -0.18
CA LEU A 424 -8.45 6.00 -0.29
C LEU A 424 -9.80 5.38 0.08
N SER A 425 -10.52 5.98 1.04
CA SER A 425 -11.78 5.46 1.56
C SER A 425 -12.88 5.39 0.49
N PHE A 426 -12.92 6.31 -0.47
CA PHE A 426 -13.95 6.36 -1.50
C PHE A 426 -14.04 5.08 -2.32
N ARG A 427 -12.89 4.61 -2.84
CA ARG A 427 -12.83 3.40 -3.66
C ARG A 427 -12.73 2.13 -2.83
N ALA A 428 -12.19 2.20 -1.61
CA ALA A 428 -12.27 1.11 -0.66
C ALA A 428 -13.73 0.77 -0.29
N ASN A 429 -14.60 1.78 -0.17
CA ASN A 429 -16.03 1.56 0.08
C ASN A 429 -16.73 0.89 -1.12
N VAL A 430 -16.39 1.26 -2.35
CA VAL A 430 -16.88 0.56 -3.57
C VAL A 430 -16.44 -0.91 -3.57
N ILE A 431 -15.17 -1.20 -3.23
CA ILE A 431 -14.67 -2.58 -3.13
C ILE A 431 -15.46 -3.36 -2.08
N ALA A 432 -15.67 -2.78 -0.89
CA ALA A 432 -16.44 -3.38 0.19
C ALA A 432 -17.89 -3.67 -0.23
N TYR A 433 -18.54 -2.71 -0.89
CA TYR A 433 -19.88 -2.85 -1.47
C TYR A 433 -19.93 -4.00 -2.49
N LEU A 434 -19.01 -4.06 -3.44
CA LEU A 434 -18.96 -5.13 -4.44
C LEU A 434 -18.74 -6.51 -3.81
N LYS A 435 -17.93 -6.61 -2.75
CA LYS A 435 -17.80 -7.84 -1.97
C LYS A 435 -19.12 -8.26 -1.32
N ALA A 436 -19.86 -7.32 -0.75
CA ALA A 436 -21.19 -7.58 -0.19
C ALA A 436 -22.15 -8.11 -1.26
N CYS A 437 -22.16 -7.50 -2.45
CA CYS A 437 -22.98 -7.92 -3.58
C CYS A 437 -22.61 -9.31 -4.08
N VAL A 438 -21.31 -9.63 -4.22
CA VAL A 438 -20.86 -10.98 -4.61
C VAL A 438 -21.32 -12.03 -3.60
N LEU A 439 -21.20 -11.75 -2.29
CA LEU A 439 -21.69 -12.66 -1.25
C LEU A 439 -23.21 -12.83 -1.29
N TYR A 440 -23.94 -11.74 -1.50
CA TYR A 440 -25.40 -11.75 -1.61
C TYR A 440 -25.87 -12.62 -2.79
N VAL A 441 -25.29 -12.43 -3.98
CA VAL A 441 -25.61 -13.21 -5.18
C VAL A 441 -25.21 -14.67 -5.01
N ALA A 442 -24.00 -14.95 -4.52
CA ALA A 442 -23.56 -16.31 -4.27
C ALA A 442 -24.49 -17.05 -3.30
N ASN A 443 -25.06 -16.35 -2.31
CA ASN A 443 -26.03 -16.90 -1.37
C ASN A 443 -27.46 -17.01 -1.93
N GLY A 444 -27.64 -16.86 -3.25
CA GLY A 444 -28.94 -16.93 -3.91
C GLY A 444 -29.80 -15.70 -3.63
N GLU A 445 -29.19 -14.51 -3.64
CA GLU A 445 -29.84 -13.22 -3.38
C GLU A 445 -30.49 -13.18 -1.99
N LYS A 446 -29.79 -13.72 -1.00
CA LYS A 446 -30.22 -13.74 0.41
C LYS A 446 -29.19 -13.07 1.30
N TRP A 447 -29.60 -12.01 1.98
CA TRP A 447 -28.75 -11.30 2.93
C TRP A 447 -28.59 -12.10 4.23
N GLU A 448 -27.36 -12.12 4.75
CA GLU A 448 -27.05 -12.66 6.08
C GLU A 448 -26.39 -11.55 6.90
N LYS A 449 -26.73 -11.40 8.18
CA LYS A 449 -26.15 -10.34 9.04
C LYS A 449 -24.61 -10.42 9.10
N SER A 450 -24.05 -11.62 9.03
CA SER A 450 -22.59 -11.80 8.97
C SER A 450 -21.92 -11.20 7.73
N ILE A 451 -22.67 -10.91 6.65
CA ILE A 451 -22.14 -10.16 5.50
C ILE A 451 -21.77 -8.75 5.92
N GLU A 452 -22.62 -8.10 6.72
CA GLU A 452 -22.39 -6.74 7.22
C GLU A 452 -21.10 -6.67 8.05
N ASP A 453 -21.00 -7.52 9.08
CA ASP A 453 -19.83 -7.60 9.98
C ASP A 453 -18.54 -7.88 9.19
N PHE A 454 -18.60 -8.81 8.23
CA PHE A 454 -17.46 -9.16 7.39
C PHE A 454 -17.05 -8.05 6.44
N VAL A 455 -17.99 -7.35 5.82
CA VAL A 455 -17.72 -6.28 4.86
C VAL A 455 -17.14 -5.06 5.57
N ARG A 456 -17.67 -4.69 6.74
CA ARG A 456 -17.10 -3.64 7.60
C ARG A 456 -15.66 -3.99 7.98
N TRP A 457 -15.42 -5.20 8.47
CA TRP A 457 -14.05 -5.66 8.75
C TRP A 457 -13.15 -5.63 7.52
N SER A 458 -13.62 -6.14 6.38
CA SER A 458 -12.85 -6.18 5.14
C SER A 458 -12.46 -4.78 4.67
N PHE A 459 -13.33 -3.77 4.87
CA PHE A 459 -13.01 -2.38 4.56
C PHE A 459 -11.89 -1.86 5.46
N HIS A 460 -12.02 -2.03 6.78
CA HIS A 460 -11.01 -1.55 7.72
C HIS A 460 -9.66 -2.26 7.54
N TYR A 461 -9.68 -3.56 7.24
CA TYR A 461 -8.47 -4.35 6.97
C TYR A 461 -7.75 -3.86 5.70
N ASP A 462 -8.51 -3.63 4.63
CA ASP A 462 -7.98 -3.10 3.36
C ASP A 462 -7.40 -1.69 3.54
N MET A 463 -8.15 -0.81 4.20
CA MET A 463 -7.67 0.54 4.54
C MET A 463 -6.40 0.47 5.38
N TRP A 464 -6.37 -0.37 6.42
CA TRP A 464 -5.19 -0.56 7.26
C TRP A 464 -3.97 -0.93 6.41
N CYS A 465 -4.10 -1.92 5.51
CA CYS A 465 -3.03 -2.31 4.61
C CYS A 465 -2.59 -1.15 3.68
N LYS A 466 -3.54 -0.39 3.10
CA LYS A 466 -3.21 0.73 2.22
C LYS A 466 -2.41 1.81 2.94
N LEU A 467 -2.83 2.21 4.14
CA LEU A 467 -2.12 3.24 4.90
C LEU A 467 -0.78 2.74 5.45
N GLU A 468 -0.71 1.50 5.93
CA GLU A 468 0.55 0.90 6.42
C GLU A 468 1.59 0.77 5.28
N PHE A 469 1.15 0.38 4.09
CA PHE A 469 2.07 0.19 2.98
C PHE A 469 2.43 1.49 2.27
N PHE A 470 1.46 2.37 2.07
CA PHE A 470 1.60 3.51 1.16
C PHE A 470 1.25 4.87 1.78
N GLY A 471 0.64 4.93 2.97
CA GLY A 471 0.08 6.15 3.54
C GLY A 471 1.10 7.30 3.67
N GLU A 472 2.27 7.01 4.24
CA GLU A 472 3.36 7.99 4.37
C GLU A 472 3.87 8.45 2.99
N ALA A 473 4.12 7.51 2.07
CA ALA A 473 4.62 7.83 0.73
C ALA A 473 3.60 8.63 -0.10
N ILE A 474 2.31 8.35 0.04
CA ILE A 474 1.24 9.13 -0.60
C ILE A 474 1.20 10.54 0.00
N LYS A 475 1.28 10.66 1.33
CA LYS A 475 1.30 11.96 2.00
C LYS A 475 2.48 12.82 1.53
N GLU A 476 3.67 12.23 1.47
CA GLU A 476 4.87 12.89 0.94
C GLU A 476 4.68 13.34 -0.51
N ALA A 477 4.15 12.47 -1.38
CA ALA A 477 3.89 12.81 -2.78
C ALA A 477 2.86 13.96 -2.93
N MET A 478 1.78 13.92 -2.15
CA MET A 478 0.77 14.98 -2.15
C MET A 478 1.32 16.32 -1.64
N ASP A 479 2.18 16.31 -0.63
CA ASP A 479 2.79 17.52 -0.10
C ASP A 479 3.90 18.07 -1.02
N GLU A 480 4.60 17.21 -1.77
CA GLU A 480 5.48 17.65 -2.86
C GLU A 480 4.72 18.37 -3.98
N ASP A 481 3.54 17.88 -4.35
CA ASP A 481 2.69 18.51 -5.37
C ASP A 481 2.10 19.84 -4.91
N LYS A 482 1.86 20.02 -3.59
CA LYS A 482 1.40 21.29 -3.00
C LYS A 482 2.51 22.34 -2.86
N ARG A 483 3.79 21.98 -3.00
CA ARG A 483 4.86 22.99 -2.96
C ARG A 483 4.66 23.92 -4.15
N PRO A 484 4.52 25.25 -3.95
CA PRO A 484 4.35 26.17 -5.06
C PRO A 484 5.49 25.97 -6.07
N LEU A 485 5.18 26.07 -7.36
CA LEU A 485 6.15 26.03 -8.46
C LEU A 485 7.33 27.01 -8.27
N TYR A 486 7.18 27.99 -7.36
CA TYR A 486 8.23 28.89 -6.87
C TYR A 486 9.31 28.25 -5.98
N GLY A 487 9.15 26.99 -5.57
CA GLY A 487 10.13 26.26 -4.75
C GLY A 487 10.89 25.15 -5.48
N ARG A 488 10.50 24.81 -6.72
CA ARG A 488 11.22 23.84 -7.56
C ARG A 488 12.35 24.49 -8.36
N HIS A 489 13.16 25.29 -7.68
CA HIS A 489 14.56 25.32 -8.07
C HIS A 489 15.17 23.95 -7.70
N ARG A 490 15.10 22.98 -8.62
CA ARG A 490 16.39 22.39 -9.01
C ARG A 490 17.27 23.60 -9.25
N PRO A 491 18.41 23.82 -8.57
CA PRO A 491 19.20 25.02 -8.79
C PRO A 491 19.37 25.15 -10.30
N GLY A 492 18.57 26.04 -10.92
CA GLY A 492 18.78 26.38 -12.31
C GLY A 492 20.21 26.89 -12.29
N ARG A 493 21.03 26.47 -13.25
CA ARG A 493 22.44 26.86 -13.30
C ARG A 493 22.53 28.36 -13.01
N ARG A 494 22.89 28.74 -11.78
CA ARG A 494 22.95 30.15 -11.38
C ARG A 494 24.03 30.76 -12.26
N ASN A 495 23.81 31.97 -12.74
CA ASN A 495 24.83 32.68 -13.47
C ASN A 495 26.01 32.92 -12.53
N LEU A 496 27.08 32.14 -12.66
CA LEU A 496 28.23 32.22 -11.77
C LEU A 496 28.92 33.58 -11.87
N LEU A 497 28.72 34.33 -12.97
CA LEU A 497 29.26 35.67 -13.14
C LEU A 497 28.58 36.68 -12.22
N GLU A 498 27.29 36.53 -11.91
CA GLU A 498 26.57 37.40 -10.97
C GLU A 498 27.05 37.23 -9.53
N LEU A 499 27.61 36.06 -9.20
CA LEU A 499 28.13 35.75 -7.86
C LEU A 499 29.53 36.33 -7.62
N LEU A 500 30.17 36.88 -8.64
CA LEU A 500 31.51 37.44 -8.57
C LEU A 500 31.44 38.98 -8.52
N PRO A 501 32.40 39.67 -7.89
CA PRO A 501 32.53 41.13 -8.01
C PRO A 501 32.91 41.56 -9.44
N ASP A 502 32.77 42.85 -9.77
CA ASP A 502 33.11 43.39 -11.10
C ASP A 502 34.57 43.15 -11.49
N GLU A 503 35.47 43.10 -10.50
CA GLU A 503 36.84 42.59 -10.64
C GLU A 503 37.03 41.43 -9.68
N PHE A 504 37.50 40.29 -10.18
CA PHE A 504 37.62 39.06 -9.40
C PHE A 504 38.83 38.24 -9.82
N THR A 505 39.33 37.43 -8.89
CA THR A 505 40.51 36.56 -9.11
C THR A 505 40.09 35.16 -9.56
N HIS A 506 41.04 34.37 -10.07
CA HIS A 506 40.82 32.94 -10.33
C HIS A 506 40.31 32.20 -9.08
N ALA A 507 40.84 32.51 -7.90
CA ALA A 507 40.42 31.91 -6.63
C ALA A 507 38.94 32.25 -6.29
N ASP A 508 38.47 33.45 -6.64
CA ASP A 508 37.06 33.83 -6.48
C ASP A 508 36.16 33.00 -7.39
N ALA A 509 36.58 32.77 -8.63
CA ALA A 509 35.85 31.91 -9.57
C ALA A 509 35.80 30.44 -9.11
N VAL A 510 36.87 29.93 -8.50
CA VAL A 510 36.87 28.61 -7.85
C VAL A 510 35.86 28.56 -6.70
N ARG A 511 35.86 29.58 -5.82
CA ARG A 511 34.88 29.68 -4.72
C ARG A 511 33.46 29.72 -5.24
N ALA A 512 33.15 30.57 -6.22
CA ALA A 512 31.81 30.67 -6.80
C ALA A 512 31.31 29.33 -7.36
N ARG A 513 32.20 28.56 -8.03
CA ARG A 513 31.88 27.21 -8.53
C ARG A 513 31.65 26.21 -7.40
N ARG A 514 32.48 26.21 -6.36
CA ARG A 514 32.31 25.32 -5.19
C ARG A 514 31.01 25.62 -4.44
N THR A 515 30.70 26.90 -4.22
CA THR A 515 29.43 27.34 -3.61
C THR A 515 28.22 26.92 -4.44
N ALA A 516 28.36 26.81 -5.76
CA ALA A 516 27.35 26.30 -6.67
C ALA A 516 27.38 24.77 -6.86
N GLY A 517 28.15 24.02 -6.05
CA GLY A 517 28.23 22.56 -6.10
C GLY A 517 29.02 21.99 -7.29
N MET A 518 29.87 22.79 -7.93
CA MET A 518 30.67 22.41 -9.10
C MET A 518 32.14 22.14 -8.77
N SER A 519 32.79 21.27 -9.56
CA SER A 519 34.22 20.95 -9.42
C SER A 519 35.12 22.13 -9.82
N GLU A 520 36.20 22.30 -9.03
CA GLU A 520 37.28 23.26 -9.27
C GLU A 520 38.05 23.01 -10.57
N LYS A 521 38.19 21.74 -10.99
CA LYS A 521 38.94 21.40 -12.22
C LYS A 521 38.39 22.08 -13.48
N GLY A 522 37.10 22.46 -13.47
CA GLY A 522 36.44 23.15 -14.57
C GLY A 522 36.62 24.67 -14.60
N THR A 523 37.25 25.30 -13.60
CA THR A 523 37.31 26.76 -13.46
C THR A 523 38.08 27.43 -14.61
N SER A 524 39.24 26.88 -14.99
CA SER A 524 40.06 27.47 -16.06
C SER A 524 39.40 27.37 -17.44
N SER A 525 38.64 26.30 -17.69
CA SER A 525 37.87 26.16 -18.94
C SER A 525 36.70 27.14 -18.99
N MET A 526 35.99 27.32 -17.86
CA MET A 526 34.92 28.31 -17.72
C MET A 526 35.43 29.75 -17.96
N LEU A 527 36.55 30.13 -17.35
CA LEU A 527 37.14 31.47 -17.51
C LEU A 527 37.61 31.73 -18.94
N ARG A 528 38.24 30.74 -19.61
CA ARG A 528 38.60 30.84 -21.03
C ARG A 528 37.38 31.09 -21.91
N GLN A 529 36.27 30.41 -21.64
CA GLN A 529 35.02 30.62 -22.38
C GLN A 529 34.41 32.00 -22.12
N TRP A 530 34.46 32.51 -20.89
CA TRP A 530 33.94 33.85 -20.57
C TRP A 530 34.76 34.97 -21.20
N VAL A 531 36.09 34.80 -21.28
CA VAL A 531 36.97 35.71 -22.03
C VAL A 531 36.67 35.64 -23.53
N PHE A 532 36.60 34.43 -24.10
CA PHE A 532 36.30 34.22 -25.52
C PHE A 532 34.94 34.82 -25.92
N ARG A 533 33.92 34.65 -25.08
CA ARG A 533 32.57 35.20 -25.29
C ARG A 533 32.42 36.66 -24.86
N ARG A 534 33.51 37.31 -24.45
CA ARG A 534 33.56 38.73 -24.03
C ARG A 534 32.62 39.08 -22.88
N TYR A 535 32.40 38.16 -21.95
CA TYR A 535 31.73 38.47 -20.69
C TYR A 535 32.69 39.07 -19.65
N VAL A 536 33.98 38.74 -19.76
CA VAL A 536 35.05 39.27 -18.91
C VAL A 536 36.30 39.53 -19.75
N THR A 537 37.18 40.40 -19.27
CA THR A 537 38.53 40.60 -19.82
C THR A 537 39.59 40.22 -18.79
N ILE A 538 40.80 39.91 -19.25
CA ILE A 538 41.95 39.59 -18.39
C ILE A 538 42.66 40.91 -18.09
N VAL A 539 42.76 41.28 -16.81
CA VAL A 539 43.49 42.46 -16.36
C VAL A 539 44.95 42.10 -16.08
N THR A 540 45.19 40.96 -15.42
CA THR A 540 46.51 40.33 -15.21
C THR A 540 46.35 38.81 -15.22
N ASN A 541 47.45 38.04 -15.22
CA ASN A 541 47.43 36.57 -15.40
C ASN A 541 46.40 35.81 -14.54
N ASN A 542 46.01 36.34 -13.37
CA ASN A 542 45.03 35.73 -12.45
C ASN A 542 43.83 36.63 -12.09
N ASN A 543 43.69 37.82 -12.69
CA ASN A 543 42.60 38.76 -12.40
C ASN A 543 41.76 39.04 -13.65
N TYR A 544 40.44 39.05 -13.44
CA TYR A 544 39.43 39.22 -14.48
C TYR A 544 38.52 40.37 -14.12
N GLN A 545 38.08 41.13 -15.13
CA GLN A 545 37.11 42.20 -14.98
C GLN A 545 35.89 41.94 -15.85
N LYS A 546 34.69 42.09 -15.29
CA LYS A 546 33.44 41.98 -16.03
C LYS A 546 33.31 43.09 -17.05
N LEU A 547 32.92 42.72 -18.26
CA LEU A 547 32.55 43.69 -19.28
C LEU A 547 31.05 44.00 -19.07
N LYS A 548 30.72 45.23 -18.67
CA LYS A 548 29.32 45.65 -18.50
C LYS A 548 28.60 45.48 -19.83
N PHE A 549 27.52 44.69 -19.83
CA PHE A 549 26.57 44.66 -20.94
C PHE A 549 26.03 46.08 -21.15
N LYS A 550 26.24 46.67 -22.33
CA LYS A 550 25.23 47.61 -22.85
C LYS A 550 24.01 46.74 -23.16
N ALA A 551 22.85 47.14 -22.61
CA ALA A 551 21.57 46.46 -22.78
C ALA A 551 21.29 46.11 -24.25
#